data_AF-A0A7V9QD74-F1
#
_entry.id   AF-A0A7V9QD74-F1
#
_cell.length_a   1.000
_cell.length_b   1.000
_cell.length_c   1.000
_cell.angle_alpha   90.00
_cell.angle_beta   90.00
_cell.angle_gamma   90.00
#
_symmetry.space_group_name_H-M   'P 1'
#
loop_
_entity.id
_entity.type
_entity.pdbx_description
1 polymer ?
#
loop_
_entity_poly.entity_id
_entity_poly.type
_entity_poly.pdbx_seq_one_letter_code
_entity_poly.pdbx_strand_id
1 'polypeptide(L)'
;DADQAAVELLGWLELHLDDAPVAIITGFNESFLPESTGAHAFLPNSLRATLGLVDNERRYARDAYQLTALIHSRERVRLIAGRRTGKGDPLRPSRLMFAVSGAAMAIRVKRFYGDDAESGARAKTPLSGAPEAARSSFNLPPELRLTAPEPFRHLSVSRFRDVIADPYLFALRYLRRLEPLDDSARELDGLAFGNLAHEILESFGLSAVAQSTDAAEIATHLDGLLEKVSSEQYGSDCLPAVRLQVEQLRARLHAFARWQAGWRAAGWSIAGVECRTPEGGTSFPVDGEPFTISGRIDRIDHHPEHGWALFDYKTGDAGDSPDATHRKGRDKEWVDLQLPLYRHLLGEVRDASGSAPFRPGDGGAVRMGYILLPRDSENVGASFADWSDGEMETADEHAREVVRELRRNVFNYNATLISPWSAGPLAALLGLGYLEGASDEGGE
;
A
#
# COMPACT_ATOMS: atom_id res chain seq x y z
N ASP A 1 12.93 12.00 51.43
CA ASP A 1 12.05 12.76 50.53
C ASP A 1 12.39 12.49 49.09
N ALA A 2 11.44 11.95 48.32
CA ALA A 2 11.58 11.80 46.88
C ALA A 2 11.69 13.17 46.16
N ASP A 3 11.20 14.24 46.80
CA ASP A 3 11.21 15.60 46.25
C ASP A 3 12.59 16.25 46.19
N GLN A 4 13.55 15.89 47.06
CA GLN A 4 14.90 16.47 47.03
C GLN A 4 15.76 16.04 45.82
N ALA A 5 15.33 15.01 45.09
CA ALA A 5 16.04 14.49 43.92
C ALA A 5 15.25 14.67 42.61
N ALA A 6 14.08 15.32 42.66
CA ALA A 6 13.24 15.53 41.49
C ALA A 6 13.81 16.65 40.60
N VAL A 7 13.68 16.49 39.29
CA VAL A 7 13.98 17.55 38.31
C VAL A 7 12.66 18.23 37.98
N GLU A 8 12.54 19.52 38.28
CA GLU A 8 11.33 20.29 38.00
C GLU A 8 11.14 20.51 36.50
N LEU A 9 9.89 20.37 36.05
CA LEU A 9 9.47 20.63 34.68
C LEU A 9 8.54 21.84 34.68
N LEU A 10 9.08 22.98 34.26
CA LEU A 10 8.38 24.27 34.27
C LEU A 10 8.05 24.73 32.84
N GLY A 11 6.98 25.50 32.71
CA GLY A 11 6.63 26.15 31.45
C GLY A 11 7.62 27.26 31.09
N TRP A 12 7.75 27.57 29.79
CA TRP A 12 8.70 28.59 29.29
C TRP A 12 8.61 29.93 30.03
N LEU A 13 7.39 30.41 30.28
CA LEU A 13 7.15 31.70 30.93
C LEU A 13 7.42 31.68 32.45
N GLU A 14 7.50 30.49 33.05
CA GLU A 14 7.73 30.29 34.47
C GLU A 14 9.23 30.18 34.78
N LEU A 15 10.06 29.79 33.80
CA LEU A 15 11.50 29.61 33.97
C LEU A 15 12.22 30.85 34.52
N HIS A 16 11.70 32.06 34.33
CA HIS A 16 12.35 33.25 34.89
C HIS A 16 12.24 33.32 36.43
N LEU A 17 11.22 32.69 37.01
CA LEU A 17 10.91 32.76 38.45
C LEU A 17 11.65 31.72 39.27
N ASP A 18 12.12 30.67 38.61
CA ASP A 18 12.93 29.62 39.20
C ASP A 18 14.39 30.09 39.42
N ASP A 19 15.10 29.53 40.39
CA ASP A 19 16.47 29.89 40.74
C ASP A 19 17.48 28.73 40.59
N ALA A 20 17.05 27.58 40.05
CA ALA A 20 17.93 26.45 39.75
C ALA A 20 19.22 26.84 38.97
N PRO A 21 20.41 26.40 39.40
CA PRO A 21 21.67 26.82 38.76
C PRO A 21 21.80 26.34 37.30
N VAL A 22 21.08 25.28 36.93
CA VAL A 22 21.12 24.67 35.60
C VAL A 22 19.73 24.60 34.99
N ALA A 23 19.59 25.15 33.77
CA ALA A 23 18.36 25.06 32.99
C ALA A 23 18.57 24.28 31.69
N ILE A 24 17.68 23.32 31.40
CA ILE A 24 17.65 22.57 30.13
C ILE A 24 16.35 22.90 29.41
N ILE A 25 16.47 23.62 28.29
CA ILE A 25 15.32 24.01 27.47
C ILE A 25 15.22 23.04 26.30
N THR A 26 14.20 22.19 26.33
CA THR A 26 13.87 21.24 25.26
C THR A 26 12.82 21.81 24.32
N GLY A 27 12.71 21.26 23.11
CA GLY A 27 11.76 21.77 22.11
C GLY A 27 12.12 23.17 21.61
N PHE A 28 13.41 23.55 21.63
CA PHE A 28 13.92 24.84 21.18
C PHE A 28 13.91 24.95 19.65
N ASN A 29 12.73 24.80 19.06
CA ASN A 29 12.47 24.69 17.64
C ASN A 29 11.58 25.83 17.15
N GLU A 30 11.67 26.09 15.86
CA GLU A 30 10.84 27.06 15.17
C GLU A 30 9.34 26.73 15.34
N SER A 31 8.51 27.74 15.51
CA SER A 31 7.06 27.65 15.83
C SER A 31 6.70 27.20 17.26
N PHE A 32 7.61 26.57 18.01
CA PHE A 32 7.39 26.25 19.43
C PHE A 32 7.89 27.37 20.35
N LEU A 33 9.09 27.89 20.07
CA LEU A 33 9.67 28.99 20.83
C LEU A 33 10.45 29.90 19.88
N PRO A 34 9.98 31.13 19.57
CA PRO A 34 8.72 31.70 20.00
C PRO A 34 7.53 31.00 19.35
N GLU A 35 6.46 30.87 20.12
CA GLU A 35 5.17 30.44 19.59
C GLU A 35 4.70 31.48 18.56
N SER A 36 4.45 31.03 17.33
CA SER A 36 3.94 31.88 16.26
C SER A 36 2.44 31.66 16.08
N THR A 37 1.65 32.71 16.28
CA THR A 37 0.21 32.65 15.95
C THR A 37 0.03 32.85 14.45
N GLY A 38 -0.57 31.86 13.79
CA GLY A 38 -0.88 31.90 12.35
C GLY A 38 -2.04 32.85 12.01
N ALA A 39 -2.56 32.73 10.79
CA ALA A 39 -3.73 33.47 10.32
C ALA A 39 -5.01 32.98 11.01
N HIS A 40 -5.24 33.41 12.26
CA HIS A 40 -6.51 33.20 12.94
C HIS A 40 -7.64 33.82 12.10
N ALA A 41 -8.68 33.04 11.78
CA ALA A 41 -9.72 33.41 10.81
C ALA A 41 -10.38 34.77 11.11
N PHE A 42 -10.53 35.13 12.38
CA PHE A 42 -11.14 36.39 12.82
C PHE A 42 -10.16 37.45 13.33
N LEU A 43 -8.93 37.07 13.66
CA LEU A 43 -7.98 37.96 14.36
C LEU A 43 -6.55 37.71 13.89
N PRO A 44 -6.26 37.96 12.59
CA PRO A 44 -4.94 37.76 12.02
C PRO A 44 -3.91 38.65 12.70
N ASN A 45 -2.63 38.27 12.62
CA ASN A 45 -1.54 38.97 13.31
C ASN A 45 -1.46 40.47 12.96
N SER A 46 -1.73 40.86 11.71
CA SER A 46 -1.77 42.27 11.29
C SER A 46 -2.85 43.08 12.01
N LEU A 47 -4.02 42.47 12.25
CA LEU A 47 -5.10 43.10 13.00
C LEU A 47 -4.75 43.21 14.49
N ARG A 48 -4.08 42.21 15.07
CA ARG A 48 -3.57 42.28 16.45
C ARG A 48 -2.60 43.44 16.65
N ALA A 49 -1.65 43.61 15.73
CA ALA A 49 -0.69 44.71 15.74
C ALA A 49 -1.41 46.07 15.69
N THR A 50 -2.39 46.22 14.78
CA THR A 50 -3.18 47.45 14.62
C THR A 50 -4.00 47.78 15.88
N LEU A 51 -4.56 46.76 16.54
CA LEU A 51 -5.32 46.91 17.78
C LEU A 51 -4.45 47.06 19.04
N GLY A 52 -3.11 47.05 18.90
CA GLY A 52 -2.19 47.13 20.03
C GLY A 52 -2.18 45.89 20.93
N LEU A 53 -2.73 44.77 20.46
CA LEU A 53 -2.72 43.48 21.15
C LEU A 53 -1.35 42.81 21.03
N VAL A 54 -1.15 41.72 21.78
CA VAL A 54 0.08 40.91 21.66
C VAL A 54 0.11 40.23 20.30
N ASP A 55 1.06 40.64 19.47
CA ASP A 55 1.37 40.10 18.15
C ASP A 55 2.67 39.25 18.18
N ASN A 56 3.01 38.66 17.04
CA ASN A 56 4.20 37.81 16.92
C ASN A 56 5.51 38.57 17.15
N GLU A 57 5.57 39.87 16.83
CA GLU A 57 6.77 40.70 17.06
C GLU A 57 6.99 40.96 18.55
N ARG A 58 5.93 41.31 19.29
CA ARG A 58 5.99 41.44 20.75
C ARG A 58 6.30 40.12 21.45
N ARG A 59 5.76 39.00 20.97
CA ARG A 59 6.11 37.66 21.47
C ARG A 59 7.58 37.34 21.26
N TYR A 60 8.11 37.59 20.06
CA TYR A 60 9.52 37.43 19.77
C TYR A 60 10.39 38.29 20.69
N ALA A 61 10.06 39.57 20.86
CA ALA A 61 10.81 40.48 21.74
C ALA A 61 10.81 40.00 23.20
N ARG A 62 9.65 39.57 23.72
CA ARG A 62 9.52 38.97 25.06
C ARG A 62 10.40 37.73 25.20
N ASP A 63 10.31 36.80 24.27
CA ASP A 63 11.04 35.52 24.36
C ASP A 63 12.55 35.71 24.18
N ALA A 64 12.98 36.66 23.33
CA ALA A 64 14.38 37.06 23.22
C ALA A 64 14.93 37.66 24.52
N TYR A 65 14.14 38.53 25.17
CA TYR A 65 14.47 39.07 26.48
C TYR A 65 14.57 37.96 27.54
N GLN A 66 13.57 37.08 27.62
CA GLN A 66 13.57 35.99 28.60
C GLN A 66 14.74 35.04 28.41
N LEU A 67 15.03 34.64 27.17
CA LEU A 67 16.19 33.80 26.87
C LEU A 67 17.50 34.47 27.28
N THR A 68 17.63 35.77 27.01
CA THR A 68 18.82 36.54 27.39
C THR A 68 18.94 36.60 28.92
N ALA A 69 17.85 36.86 29.63
CA ALA A 69 17.85 36.86 31.09
C ALA A 69 18.31 35.51 31.65
N LEU A 70 17.74 34.39 31.16
CA LEU A 70 18.11 33.04 31.58
C LEU A 70 19.58 32.72 31.33
N ILE A 71 20.10 33.06 30.14
CA ILE A 71 21.51 32.80 29.81
C ILE A 71 22.46 33.56 30.73
N HIS A 72 22.09 34.75 31.20
CA HIS A 72 22.94 35.58 32.06
C HIS A 72 22.69 35.36 33.56
N SER A 73 21.55 34.81 33.96
CA SER A 73 21.20 34.62 35.36
C SER A 73 21.53 33.22 35.89
N ARG A 74 21.74 32.22 35.02
CA ARG A 74 22.02 30.83 35.43
C ARG A 74 23.48 30.48 35.19
N GLU A 75 24.02 29.56 36.00
CA GLU A 75 25.38 29.05 35.81
C GLU A 75 25.52 28.30 34.49
N ARG A 76 24.48 27.54 34.11
CA ARG A 76 24.47 26.77 32.86
C ARG A 76 23.09 26.69 32.23
N VAL A 77 23.01 27.10 30.97
CA VAL A 77 21.81 26.91 30.14
C VAL A 77 22.15 25.99 28.96
N ARG A 78 21.36 24.93 28.77
CA ARG A 78 21.46 24.05 27.62
C ARG A 78 20.20 24.12 26.77
N LEU A 79 20.38 24.49 25.50
CA LEU A 79 19.30 24.54 24.51
C LEU A 79 19.32 23.26 23.68
N ILE A 80 18.17 22.60 23.56
CA ILE A 80 18.01 21.36 22.80
C ILE A 80 16.92 21.55 21.74
N ALA A 81 17.34 21.51 20.47
CA ALA A 81 16.46 21.58 19.31
C ALA A 81 16.41 20.20 18.63
N GLY A 82 15.20 19.68 18.42
CA GLY A 82 15.01 18.45 17.64
C GLY A 82 15.34 18.69 16.17
N ARG A 83 15.90 17.68 15.49
CA ARG A 83 16.15 17.73 14.03
C ARG A 83 14.98 17.18 13.22
N ARG A 84 14.20 16.27 13.79
CA ARG A 84 13.04 15.64 13.17
C ARG A 84 11.91 15.44 14.18
N THR A 85 10.67 15.38 13.69
CA THR A 85 9.49 14.95 14.47
C THR A 85 9.49 13.43 14.68
N GLY A 86 8.58 12.92 15.51
CA GLY A 86 8.37 11.47 15.65
C GLY A 86 7.90 10.77 14.36
N LYS A 87 7.43 11.53 13.36
CA LYS A 87 7.06 11.05 12.02
C LYS A 87 8.18 11.21 10.98
N GLY A 88 9.34 11.73 11.38
CA GLY A 88 10.48 11.96 10.49
C GLY A 88 10.54 13.33 9.82
N ASP A 89 9.53 14.18 9.97
CA ASP A 89 9.50 15.52 9.34
C ASP A 89 10.63 16.41 9.87
N PRO A 90 11.33 17.19 9.03
CA PRO A 90 12.43 18.04 9.47
C PRO A 90 11.95 19.18 10.38
N LEU A 91 12.67 19.38 11.49
CA LEU A 91 12.46 20.51 12.40
C LEU A 91 13.62 21.51 12.29
N ARG A 92 13.26 22.80 12.28
CA ARG A 92 14.24 23.89 12.32
C ARG A 92 14.51 24.31 13.76
N PRO A 93 15.75 24.66 14.14
CA PRO A 93 16.03 25.27 15.43
C PRO A 93 15.30 26.60 15.56
N SER A 94 15.02 27.02 16.79
CA SER A 94 14.43 28.32 17.07
C SER A 94 15.26 29.46 16.49
N ARG A 95 14.59 30.40 15.82
CA ARG A 95 15.20 31.67 15.39
C ARG A 95 15.85 32.49 16.52
N LEU A 96 15.48 32.28 17.78
CA LEU A 96 16.11 32.97 18.93
C LEU A 96 17.59 32.58 19.11
N MET A 97 17.98 31.38 18.64
CA MET A 97 19.40 30.97 18.62
C MET A 97 20.27 31.97 17.85
N PHE A 98 19.68 32.65 16.88
CA PHE A 98 20.35 33.53 15.93
C PHE A 98 20.09 35.02 16.21
N ALA A 99 19.45 35.35 17.33
CA ALA A 99 19.23 36.73 17.79
C ALA A 99 20.52 37.38 18.33
N VAL A 100 21.55 37.45 17.50
CA VAL A 100 22.87 38.03 17.81
C VAL A 100 23.41 38.80 16.61
N SER A 101 24.51 39.54 16.79
CA SER A 101 25.15 40.29 15.72
C SER A 101 25.56 39.38 14.54
N GLY A 102 25.62 39.93 13.32
CA GLY A 102 25.80 39.17 12.09
C GLY A 102 27.02 38.23 12.09
N ALA A 103 28.17 38.66 12.63
CA ALA A 103 29.35 37.83 12.74
C ALA A 103 29.16 36.65 13.73
N ALA A 104 28.56 36.91 14.90
CA ALA A 104 28.27 35.87 15.88
C ALA A 104 27.18 34.89 15.37
N MET A 105 26.21 35.40 14.62
CA MET A 105 25.18 34.60 13.97
C MET A 105 25.80 33.63 12.95
N ALA A 106 26.68 34.11 12.08
CA ALA A 106 27.38 33.27 11.10
C ALA A 106 28.20 32.15 11.77
N ILE A 107 28.89 32.46 12.87
CA ILE A 107 29.61 31.46 13.68
C ILE A 107 28.65 30.40 14.25
N ARG A 108 27.50 30.83 14.81
CA ARG A 108 26.50 29.90 15.37
C ARG A 108 25.88 29.01 14.29
N VAL A 109 25.56 29.57 13.13
CA VAL A 109 25.04 28.82 11.98
C VAL A 109 26.07 27.80 11.51
N LYS A 110 27.33 28.21 11.30
CA LYS A 110 28.40 27.28 10.90
C LYS A 110 28.63 26.19 11.95
N ARG A 111 28.54 26.50 13.25
CA ARG A 111 28.69 25.49 14.32
C ARG A 111 27.50 24.53 14.42
N PHE A 112 26.29 24.99 14.13
CA PHE A 112 25.08 24.17 14.23
C PHE A 112 24.86 23.30 12.99
N TYR A 113 25.22 23.80 11.80
CA TYR A 113 24.98 23.15 10.51
C TYR A 113 26.25 22.66 9.80
N GLY A 114 27.44 23.12 10.19
CA GLY A 114 28.69 22.71 9.57
C GLY A 114 29.21 21.38 10.11
N ASP A 115 30.01 20.70 9.29
CA ASP A 115 30.66 19.42 9.60
C ASP A 115 31.68 19.50 10.76
N ASP A 116 32.05 20.72 11.17
CA ASP A 116 32.87 21.04 12.35
C ASP A 116 32.11 20.86 13.67
N ALA A 117 30.79 20.64 13.64
CA ALA A 117 30.15 19.98 14.76
C ALA A 117 30.77 18.60 14.80
N GLU A 118 31.87 18.46 15.60
CA GLU A 118 32.49 17.20 15.98
C GLU A 118 31.43 16.16 15.79
N SER A 119 31.58 15.41 14.69
CA SER A 119 30.67 14.36 14.34
C SER A 119 30.41 13.69 15.65
N GLY A 120 29.19 13.85 16.15
CA GLY A 120 28.75 13.11 17.29
C GLY A 120 28.74 11.70 16.76
N ALA A 121 29.92 11.03 16.76
CA ALA A 121 30.16 9.88 17.58
C ALA A 121 29.08 9.96 18.61
N ARG A 122 27.95 9.32 18.28
CA ARG A 122 26.76 9.24 19.12
C ARG A 122 27.37 9.15 20.49
N ALA A 123 27.19 10.17 21.31
CA ALA A 123 27.58 10.06 22.69
C ALA A 123 26.67 8.93 23.16
N LYS A 124 27.18 7.71 23.00
CA LYS A 124 26.75 6.50 23.65
C LYS A 124 27.05 6.91 25.07
N THR A 125 26.10 7.62 25.69
CA THR A 125 26.03 7.67 27.12
C THR A 125 25.99 6.18 27.45
N PRO A 126 27.08 5.60 27.99
CA PRO A 126 26.96 4.26 28.49
C PRO A 126 25.92 4.45 29.58
N LEU A 127 24.75 3.82 29.44
CA LEU A 127 24.02 3.46 30.64
C LEU A 127 25.08 2.70 31.45
N SER A 128 25.58 3.31 32.53
CA SER A 128 26.67 2.75 33.31
C SER A 128 26.23 1.35 33.74
N GLY A 129 26.80 0.30 33.13
CA GLY A 129 26.40 -1.09 33.31
C GLY A 129 25.91 -1.86 32.07
N ALA A 130 25.72 -1.24 30.90
CA ALA A 130 25.45 -1.99 29.68
C ALA A 130 26.76 -2.59 29.14
N PRO A 131 26.87 -3.93 28.96
CA PRO A 131 28.07 -4.53 28.39
C PRO A 131 28.36 -3.94 27.01
N GLU A 132 29.65 -3.72 26.77
CA GLU A 132 30.28 -3.27 25.54
C GLU A 132 29.45 -3.66 24.32
N ALA A 133 28.91 -2.65 23.61
CA ALA A 133 27.86 -2.78 22.60
C ALA A 133 27.94 -4.10 21.83
N ALA A 134 27.19 -5.10 22.30
CA ALA A 134 26.98 -6.34 21.57
C ALA A 134 26.42 -5.91 20.23
N ARG A 135 27.19 -6.12 19.15
CA ARG A 135 26.63 -6.06 17.80
C ARG A 135 25.38 -6.93 17.84
N SER A 136 24.23 -6.36 17.51
CA SER A 136 22.98 -7.11 17.48
C SER A 136 23.21 -8.40 16.70
N SER A 137 23.02 -9.56 17.33
CA SER A 137 23.12 -10.87 16.68
C SER A 137 21.88 -11.19 15.85
N PHE A 138 20.92 -10.28 15.78
CA PHE A 138 19.72 -10.41 14.96
C PHE A 138 20.07 -10.04 13.51
N ASN A 139 20.12 -11.05 12.65
CA ASN A 139 20.15 -10.87 11.20
C ASN A 139 18.71 -10.69 10.70
N LEU A 140 18.48 -9.71 9.83
CA LEU A 140 17.20 -9.49 9.16
C LEU A 140 17.39 -9.67 7.63
N PRO A 141 16.63 -10.57 6.98
CA PRO A 141 15.77 -11.57 7.61
C PRO A 141 16.56 -12.63 8.39
N PRO A 142 15.92 -13.35 9.33
CA PRO A 142 16.58 -14.40 10.13
C PRO A 142 17.11 -15.56 9.27
N GLU A 143 16.44 -15.87 8.16
CA GLU A 143 16.84 -16.92 7.21
C GLU A 143 17.01 -16.29 5.81
N LEU A 144 18.25 -16.16 5.32
CA LEU A 144 18.52 -15.67 3.96
C LEU A 144 18.08 -16.65 2.86
N ARG A 145 17.80 -17.89 3.23
CA ARG A 145 17.38 -18.96 2.33
C ARG A 145 16.26 -19.77 2.97
N LEU A 146 15.17 -19.94 2.24
CA LEU A 146 14.07 -20.82 2.60
C LEU A 146 14.04 -22.04 1.68
N THR A 147 13.66 -23.18 2.23
CA THR A 147 13.45 -24.43 1.50
C THR A 147 12.18 -25.07 2.03
N ALA A 148 11.29 -25.50 1.14
CA ALA A 148 10.09 -26.23 1.52
C ALA A 148 10.44 -27.69 1.85
N PRO A 149 9.66 -28.38 2.69
CA PRO A 149 9.85 -29.81 2.93
C PRO A 149 9.80 -30.64 1.63
N GLU A 150 8.91 -30.27 0.71
CA GLU A 150 8.81 -30.83 -0.63
C GLU A 150 8.60 -29.71 -1.66
N PRO A 151 9.11 -29.88 -2.90
CA PRO A 151 8.86 -28.92 -3.97
C PRO A 151 7.36 -28.76 -4.25
N PHE A 152 6.95 -27.55 -4.63
CA PHE A 152 5.58 -27.30 -5.05
C PHE A 152 5.23 -28.14 -6.29
N ARG A 153 4.08 -28.79 -6.25
CA ARG A 153 3.49 -29.53 -7.39
C ARG A 153 2.24 -28.86 -7.95
N HIS A 154 1.81 -27.78 -7.30
CA HIS A 154 0.57 -27.09 -7.57
C HIS A 154 0.71 -25.58 -7.33
N LEU A 155 0.13 -24.75 -8.20
CA LEU A 155 0.07 -23.29 -8.03
C LEU A 155 -1.21 -22.69 -8.64
N SER A 156 -1.85 -21.71 -7.99
CA SER A 156 -2.92 -20.97 -8.66
C SER A 156 -2.35 -19.98 -9.69
N VAL A 157 -3.06 -19.76 -10.78
CA VAL A 157 -2.64 -18.84 -11.85
C VAL A 157 -2.38 -17.41 -11.34
N SER A 158 -3.15 -16.93 -10.37
CA SER A 158 -2.94 -15.62 -9.73
C SER A 158 -1.65 -15.53 -8.91
N ARG A 159 -1.12 -16.66 -8.42
CA ARG A 159 0.10 -16.69 -7.60
C ARG A 159 1.39 -16.70 -8.41
N PHE A 160 1.34 -16.92 -9.73
CA PHE A 160 2.53 -16.77 -10.58
C PHE A 160 3.13 -15.37 -10.43
N ARG A 161 2.28 -14.34 -10.35
CA ARG A 161 2.71 -12.96 -10.09
C ARG A 161 3.53 -12.83 -8.82
N ASP A 162 3.12 -13.48 -7.72
CA ASP A 162 3.83 -13.41 -6.45
C ASP A 162 5.23 -14.04 -6.57
N VAL A 163 5.34 -15.17 -7.27
CA VAL A 163 6.63 -15.84 -7.50
C VAL A 163 7.53 -14.99 -8.40
N ILE A 164 7.01 -14.44 -9.50
CA ILE A 164 7.77 -13.58 -10.42
C ILE A 164 8.27 -12.32 -9.72
N ALA A 165 7.41 -11.70 -8.89
CA ALA A 165 7.74 -10.46 -8.21
C ALA A 165 8.81 -10.67 -7.12
N ASP A 166 8.64 -11.67 -6.26
CA ASP A 166 9.59 -12.01 -5.21
C ASP A 166 9.38 -13.46 -4.71
N PRO A 167 10.21 -14.42 -5.17
CA PRO A 167 10.13 -15.82 -4.74
C PRO A 167 10.32 -16.01 -3.23
N TYR A 168 11.10 -15.16 -2.58
CA TYR A 168 11.36 -15.25 -1.14
C TYR A 168 10.14 -14.80 -0.34
N LEU A 169 9.51 -13.69 -0.74
CA LEU A 169 8.25 -13.22 -0.18
C LEU A 169 7.13 -14.24 -0.41
N PHE A 170 7.04 -14.82 -1.60
CA PHE A 170 6.14 -15.93 -1.91
C PHE A 170 6.34 -17.09 -0.91
N ALA A 171 7.59 -17.51 -0.70
CA ALA A 171 7.91 -18.58 0.24
C ALA A 171 7.50 -18.24 1.68
N LEU A 172 7.70 -17.01 2.15
CA LEU A 172 7.22 -16.58 3.48
C LEU A 172 5.69 -16.66 3.59
N ARG A 173 4.96 -16.17 2.59
CA ARG A 173 3.49 -16.19 2.60
C ARG A 173 2.92 -17.60 2.53
N TYR A 174 3.47 -18.47 1.68
CA TYR A 174 2.85 -19.77 1.40
C TYR A 174 3.52 -20.97 2.08
N LEU A 175 4.82 -20.92 2.41
CA LEU A 175 5.50 -21.96 3.20
C LEU A 175 5.42 -21.69 4.70
N ARG A 176 5.67 -20.45 5.12
CA ARG A 176 5.64 -20.06 6.54
C ARG A 176 4.26 -19.54 6.97
N ARG A 177 3.30 -19.39 6.03
CA ARG A 177 1.93 -18.94 6.29
C ARG A 177 1.90 -17.59 7.02
N LEU A 178 2.82 -16.72 6.65
CA LEU A 178 2.88 -15.37 7.20
C LEU A 178 1.88 -14.49 6.46
N GLU A 179 0.94 -13.95 7.21
CA GLU A 179 -0.04 -12.99 6.73
C GLU A 179 0.05 -11.70 7.54
N PRO A 180 -0.06 -10.55 6.90
CA PRO A 180 -0.18 -9.31 7.63
C PRO A 180 -1.55 -9.20 8.29
N LEU A 181 -1.54 -8.71 9.53
CA LEU A 181 -2.74 -8.28 10.21
C LEU A 181 -2.72 -6.75 10.25
N ASP A 182 -3.73 -6.13 9.65
CA ASP A 182 -3.97 -4.70 9.72
C ASP A 182 -5.36 -4.49 10.35
N ASP A 183 -5.37 -3.93 11.56
CA ASP A 183 -6.57 -3.57 12.31
C ASP A 183 -6.84 -2.05 12.28
N SER A 184 -6.09 -1.30 11.45
CA SER A 184 -6.22 0.15 11.32
C SER A 184 -7.29 0.59 10.31
N ALA A 185 -7.87 -0.36 9.58
CA ALA A 185 -8.86 -0.11 8.54
C ALA A 185 -10.11 0.60 9.11
N ARG A 186 -10.28 1.87 8.73
CA ARG A 186 -11.46 2.71 9.04
C ARG A 186 -12.39 2.88 7.83
N GLU A 187 -12.00 2.34 6.69
CA GLU A 187 -12.69 2.39 5.40
C GLU A 187 -12.49 1.05 4.68
N LEU A 188 -13.25 0.80 3.61
CA LEU A 188 -12.97 -0.34 2.74
C LEU A 188 -11.63 -0.09 2.06
N ASP A 189 -10.66 -0.96 2.31
CA ASP A 189 -9.44 -0.96 1.50
C ASP A 189 -9.76 -1.38 0.06
N GLY A 190 -8.79 -1.23 -0.84
CA GLY A 190 -9.00 -1.56 -2.25
C GLY A 190 -9.41 -3.03 -2.47
N LEU A 191 -8.96 -3.95 -1.60
CA LEU A 191 -9.28 -5.36 -1.67
C LEU A 191 -10.73 -5.62 -1.26
N ALA A 192 -11.18 -5.08 -0.12
CA ALA A 192 -12.56 -5.20 0.35
C ALA A 192 -13.54 -4.57 -0.64
N PHE A 193 -13.20 -3.41 -1.21
CA PHE A 193 -14.00 -2.78 -2.26
C PHE A 193 -14.12 -3.68 -3.51
N GLY A 194 -13.00 -4.27 -3.95
CA GLY A 194 -12.99 -5.23 -5.05
C GLY A 194 -13.84 -6.47 -4.78
N ASN A 195 -13.69 -7.07 -3.59
CA ASN A 195 -14.45 -8.26 -3.18
C ASN A 195 -15.95 -7.99 -3.15
N LEU A 196 -16.38 -6.85 -2.60
CA LEU A 196 -17.79 -6.44 -2.59
C LEU A 196 -18.36 -6.35 -4.02
N ALA A 197 -17.61 -5.74 -4.94
CA ALA A 197 -18.04 -5.65 -6.34
C ALA A 197 -18.12 -7.03 -7.02
N HIS A 198 -17.13 -7.89 -6.78
CA HIS A 198 -17.11 -9.26 -7.31
C HIS A 198 -18.32 -10.08 -6.84
N GLU A 199 -18.65 -10.04 -5.54
CA GLU A 199 -19.78 -10.77 -4.98
C GLU A 199 -21.14 -10.33 -5.56
N ILE A 200 -21.29 -9.02 -5.77
CA ILE A 200 -22.48 -8.45 -6.43
C ILE A 200 -22.56 -8.90 -7.90
N LEU A 201 -21.44 -8.86 -8.62
CA LEU A 201 -21.38 -9.21 -10.04
C LEU A 201 -21.52 -10.71 -10.30
N GLU A 202 -21.04 -11.56 -9.38
CA GLU A 202 -21.31 -12.99 -9.34
C GLU A 202 -22.82 -13.23 -9.19
N SER A 203 -23.42 -12.65 -8.15
CA SER A 203 -24.86 -12.77 -7.87
C SER A 203 -25.72 -12.29 -9.03
N PHE A 204 -25.31 -11.19 -9.67
CA PHE A 204 -25.94 -10.68 -10.88
C PHE A 204 -25.85 -11.67 -12.03
N GLY A 205 -24.65 -12.22 -12.30
CA GLY A 205 -24.43 -13.14 -13.42
C GLY A 205 -25.18 -14.46 -13.31
N LEU A 206 -25.53 -14.89 -12.10
CA LEU A 206 -26.40 -16.04 -11.84
C LEU A 206 -27.90 -15.74 -11.98
N SER A 207 -28.28 -14.46 -12.02
CA SER A 207 -29.68 -14.04 -12.11
C SER A 207 -30.24 -14.14 -13.52
N ALA A 208 -31.57 -14.25 -13.64
CA ALA A 208 -32.24 -14.15 -14.95
C ALA A 208 -32.06 -12.77 -15.61
N VAL A 209 -31.85 -11.72 -14.81
CA VAL A 209 -31.67 -10.33 -15.28
C VAL A 209 -30.34 -10.15 -16.03
N ALA A 210 -29.36 -11.03 -15.82
CA ALA A 210 -28.10 -11.04 -16.57
C ALA A 210 -28.29 -11.12 -18.10
N GLN A 211 -29.40 -11.69 -18.54
CA GLN A 211 -29.75 -11.88 -19.94
C GLN A 211 -30.61 -10.75 -20.51
N SER A 212 -30.95 -9.74 -19.70
CA SER A 212 -31.73 -8.57 -20.12
C SER A 212 -30.93 -7.65 -21.05
N THR A 213 -31.63 -6.99 -21.96
CA THR A 213 -31.12 -5.88 -22.78
C THR A 213 -31.60 -4.52 -22.28
N ASP A 214 -32.33 -4.47 -21.16
CA ASP A 214 -32.79 -3.24 -20.53
C ASP A 214 -31.83 -2.82 -19.41
N ALA A 215 -31.13 -1.71 -19.63
CA ALA A 215 -30.19 -1.15 -18.66
C ALA A 215 -30.87 -0.72 -17.34
N ALA A 216 -32.14 -0.29 -17.37
CA ALA A 216 -32.85 0.15 -16.17
C ALA A 216 -33.23 -1.04 -15.28
N GLU A 217 -33.64 -2.16 -15.89
CA GLU A 217 -33.90 -3.41 -15.19
C GLU A 217 -32.62 -3.93 -14.51
N ILE A 218 -31.51 -3.96 -15.25
CA ILE A 218 -30.21 -4.39 -14.72
C ILE A 218 -29.76 -3.49 -13.58
N ALA A 219 -29.85 -2.17 -13.73
CA ALA A 219 -29.45 -1.22 -12.68
C ALA A 219 -30.28 -1.41 -11.41
N THR A 220 -31.60 -1.56 -11.53
CA THR A 220 -32.51 -1.79 -10.40
C THR A 220 -32.16 -3.09 -9.66
N HIS A 221 -31.83 -4.16 -10.40
CA HIS A 221 -31.42 -5.42 -9.80
C HIS A 221 -30.08 -5.30 -9.07
N LEU A 222 -29.10 -4.64 -9.68
CA LEU A 222 -27.79 -4.40 -9.07
C LEU A 222 -27.88 -3.53 -7.81
N ASP A 223 -28.77 -2.53 -7.79
CA ASP A 223 -29.05 -1.72 -6.61
C ASP A 223 -29.57 -2.59 -5.44
N GLY A 224 -30.51 -3.49 -5.73
CA GLY A 224 -31.03 -4.42 -4.73
C GLY A 224 -29.96 -5.39 -4.20
N LEU A 225 -29.08 -5.90 -5.08
CA LEU A 225 -27.95 -6.75 -4.67
C LEU A 225 -26.95 -5.96 -3.81
N LEU A 226 -26.59 -4.74 -4.22
CA LEU A 226 -25.68 -3.88 -3.48
C LEU A 226 -26.21 -3.59 -2.08
N GLU A 227 -27.50 -3.24 -1.94
CA GLU A 227 -28.13 -2.99 -0.65
C GLU A 227 -28.15 -4.24 0.22
N LYS A 228 -28.51 -5.40 -0.35
CA LYS A 228 -28.50 -6.66 0.37
C LYS A 228 -27.11 -7.01 0.89
N VAL A 229 -26.12 -7.12 0.00
CA VAL A 229 -24.75 -7.54 0.36
C VAL A 229 -24.09 -6.56 1.32
N SER A 230 -24.23 -5.25 1.07
CA SER A 230 -23.67 -4.23 1.98
C SER A 230 -24.32 -4.27 3.37
N SER A 231 -25.64 -4.50 3.45
CA SER A 231 -26.33 -4.63 4.74
C SER A 231 -25.93 -5.89 5.51
N GLU A 232 -25.70 -7.01 4.82
CA GLU A 232 -25.25 -8.28 5.41
C GLU A 232 -23.82 -8.19 5.93
N GLN A 233 -22.92 -7.50 5.22
CA GLN A 233 -21.50 -7.40 5.60
C GLN A 233 -21.23 -6.31 6.63
N TYR A 234 -21.87 -5.13 6.51
CA TYR A 234 -21.50 -3.95 7.29
C TYR A 234 -22.60 -3.44 8.22
N GLY A 235 -23.83 -3.95 8.08
CA GLY A 235 -24.98 -3.52 8.88
C GLY A 235 -25.44 -2.09 8.60
N SER A 236 -26.44 -1.63 9.35
CA SER A 236 -27.03 -0.29 9.19
C SER A 236 -26.16 0.83 9.77
N ASP A 237 -25.31 0.54 10.75
CA ASP A 237 -24.50 1.52 11.49
C ASP A 237 -23.03 1.51 11.07
N CYS A 238 -22.77 1.33 9.77
CA CYS A 238 -21.42 1.41 9.22
C CYS A 238 -20.87 2.85 9.21
N LEU A 239 -19.54 2.97 9.23
CA LEU A 239 -18.84 4.26 9.21
C LEU A 239 -19.22 5.07 7.95
N PRO A 240 -19.29 6.41 8.03
CA PRO A 240 -19.63 7.25 6.87
C PRO A 240 -18.78 7.02 5.63
N ALA A 241 -17.49 6.67 5.81
CA ALA A 241 -16.58 6.33 4.71
C ALA A 241 -17.08 5.12 3.90
N VAL A 242 -17.52 4.05 4.59
CA VAL A 242 -18.07 2.84 3.96
C VAL A 242 -19.34 3.19 3.17
N ARG A 243 -20.22 4.02 3.72
CA ARG A 243 -21.43 4.48 3.01
C ARG A 243 -21.09 5.23 1.71
N LEU A 244 -20.10 6.12 1.76
CA LEU A 244 -19.64 6.84 0.58
C LEU A 244 -19.07 5.88 -0.48
N GLN A 245 -18.29 4.87 -0.06
CA GLN A 245 -17.72 3.88 -0.97
C GLN A 245 -18.80 2.98 -1.59
N VAL A 246 -19.82 2.58 -0.82
CA VAL A 246 -20.99 1.85 -1.34
C VAL A 246 -21.70 2.68 -2.43
N GLU A 247 -21.92 3.97 -2.20
CA GLU A 247 -22.53 4.85 -3.21
C GLU A 247 -21.62 5.08 -4.43
N GLN A 248 -20.30 5.10 -4.25
CA GLN A 248 -19.36 5.11 -5.38
C GLN A 248 -19.45 3.84 -6.21
N LEU A 249 -19.57 2.67 -5.57
CA LEU A 249 -19.77 1.40 -6.26
C LEU A 249 -21.12 1.39 -6.99
N ARG A 250 -22.18 1.93 -6.39
CA ARG A 250 -23.50 2.09 -7.03
C ARG A 250 -23.40 2.82 -8.37
N ALA A 251 -22.71 3.96 -8.39
CA ALA A 251 -22.52 4.73 -9.63
C ALA A 251 -21.78 3.91 -10.72
N ARG A 252 -20.77 3.13 -10.33
CA ARG A 252 -20.03 2.23 -11.23
C ARG A 252 -20.90 1.09 -11.75
N LEU A 253 -21.73 0.50 -10.89
CA LEU A 253 -22.68 -0.56 -11.25
C LEU A 253 -23.77 -0.06 -12.22
N HIS A 254 -24.23 1.18 -12.08
CA HIS A 254 -25.17 1.80 -13.03
C HIS A 254 -24.54 1.99 -14.42
N ALA A 255 -23.27 2.36 -14.48
CA ALA A 255 -22.53 2.41 -15.75
C ALA A 255 -22.32 1.01 -16.34
N PHE A 256 -21.99 0.03 -15.49
CA PHE A 256 -21.92 -1.37 -15.91
C PHE A 256 -23.26 -1.88 -16.43
N ALA A 257 -24.39 -1.50 -15.84
CA ALA A 257 -25.73 -1.89 -16.32
C ALA A 257 -25.98 -1.47 -17.77
N ARG A 258 -25.59 -0.23 -18.12
CA ARG A 258 -25.68 0.27 -19.51
C ARG A 258 -24.77 -0.50 -20.45
N TRP A 259 -23.52 -0.75 -20.04
CA TRP A 259 -22.58 -1.53 -20.84
C TRP A 259 -23.08 -2.98 -21.03
N GLN A 260 -23.54 -3.64 -19.97
CA GLN A 260 -24.04 -5.01 -19.98
C GLN A 260 -25.26 -5.17 -20.89
N ALA A 261 -26.21 -4.23 -20.83
CA ALA A 261 -27.36 -4.21 -21.72
C ALA A 261 -26.94 -4.15 -23.20
N GLY A 262 -25.98 -3.28 -23.51
CA GLY A 262 -25.39 -3.16 -24.86
C GLY A 262 -24.64 -4.41 -25.29
N TRP A 263 -23.84 -5.00 -24.39
CA TRP A 263 -23.09 -6.23 -24.62
C TRP A 263 -24.04 -7.40 -24.94
N ARG A 264 -25.13 -7.51 -24.18
CA ARG A 264 -26.19 -8.50 -24.41
C ARG A 264 -26.93 -8.25 -25.73
N ALA A 265 -27.28 -6.99 -26.03
CA ALA A 265 -27.92 -6.61 -27.28
C ALA A 265 -27.03 -6.88 -28.51
N ALA A 266 -25.71 -6.84 -28.34
CA ALA A 266 -24.73 -7.21 -29.35
C ALA A 266 -24.58 -8.74 -29.51
N GLY A 267 -25.38 -9.56 -28.82
CA GLY A 267 -25.46 -11.01 -29.02
C GLY A 267 -24.65 -11.85 -28.01
N TRP A 268 -23.90 -11.22 -27.11
CA TRP A 268 -23.13 -11.94 -26.08
C TRP A 268 -24.05 -12.44 -24.96
N SER A 269 -23.82 -13.64 -24.45
CA SER A 269 -24.49 -14.21 -23.28
C SER A 269 -23.47 -14.64 -22.25
N ILE A 270 -23.75 -14.39 -20.97
CA ILE A 270 -23.02 -15.02 -19.87
C ILE A 270 -23.27 -16.52 -19.91
N ALA A 271 -22.20 -17.29 -20.11
CA ALA A 271 -22.22 -18.75 -20.14
C ALA A 271 -21.83 -19.35 -18.78
N GLY A 272 -21.00 -18.65 -18.00
CA GLY A 272 -20.64 -19.05 -16.65
C GLY A 272 -20.04 -17.90 -15.86
N VAL A 273 -20.19 -17.95 -14.53
CA VAL A 273 -19.54 -17.03 -13.59
C VAL A 273 -18.82 -17.80 -12.51
N GLU A 274 -17.76 -17.21 -11.95
CA GLU A 274 -16.96 -17.76 -10.86
C GLU A 274 -16.53 -19.23 -11.11
N CYS A 275 -16.19 -19.53 -12.36
CA CYS A 275 -15.90 -20.88 -12.83
C CYS A 275 -14.52 -21.33 -12.34
N ARG A 276 -14.46 -22.42 -11.59
CA ARG A 276 -13.25 -22.90 -10.89
C ARG A 276 -12.76 -24.21 -11.45
N THR A 277 -11.44 -24.41 -11.46
CA THR A 277 -10.85 -25.72 -11.72
C THR A 277 -11.33 -26.75 -10.69
N PRO A 278 -11.47 -28.04 -11.05
CA PRO A 278 -11.89 -29.08 -10.12
C PRO A 278 -10.88 -29.29 -8.99
N GLU A 279 -11.27 -30.07 -7.99
CA GLU A 279 -10.35 -30.55 -6.95
C GLU A 279 -9.20 -31.34 -7.62
N GLY A 280 -7.96 -30.92 -7.37
CA GLY A 280 -6.78 -31.44 -8.07
C GLY A 280 -6.31 -30.61 -9.26
N GLY A 281 -7.02 -29.53 -9.62
CA GLY A 281 -6.64 -28.53 -10.62
C GLY A 281 -6.53 -29.07 -12.04
N THR A 282 -5.82 -28.32 -12.89
CA THR A 282 -5.58 -28.63 -14.30
C THR A 282 -4.12 -29.01 -14.56
N SER A 283 -3.92 -30.05 -15.36
CA SER A 283 -2.59 -30.55 -15.69
C SER A 283 -1.82 -29.53 -16.54
N PHE A 284 -0.63 -29.17 -16.09
CA PHE A 284 0.31 -28.28 -16.78
C PHE A 284 1.71 -28.90 -16.70
N PRO A 285 1.99 -29.98 -17.47
CA PRO A 285 3.27 -30.67 -17.39
C PRO A 285 4.43 -29.78 -17.83
N VAL A 286 5.54 -29.85 -17.10
CA VAL A 286 6.76 -29.09 -17.37
C VAL A 286 7.92 -30.07 -17.45
N ASP A 287 8.69 -30.03 -18.54
CA ASP A 287 9.85 -30.90 -18.78
C ASP A 287 9.54 -32.41 -18.63
N GLY A 288 8.34 -32.84 -19.02
CA GLY A 288 7.89 -34.24 -18.94
C GLY A 288 7.39 -34.67 -17.55
N GLU A 289 7.50 -33.81 -16.54
CA GLU A 289 7.06 -34.07 -15.17
C GLU A 289 5.73 -33.36 -14.86
N PRO A 290 4.83 -33.98 -14.08
CA PRO A 290 3.54 -33.39 -13.76
C PRO A 290 3.69 -32.12 -12.92
N PHE A 291 2.83 -31.15 -13.21
CA PHE A 291 2.58 -29.99 -12.36
C PHE A 291 1.13 -29.57 -12.60
N THR A 292 0.51 -28.99 -11.59
CA THR A 292 -0.90 -28.63 -11.66
C THR A 292 -1.06 -27.13 -11.48
N ILE A 293 -1.89 -26.51 -12.31
CA ILE A 293 -2.37 -25.14 -12.08
C ILE A 293 -3.84 -25.13 -11.66
N SER A 294 -4.21 -24.23 -10.75
CA SER A 294 -5.62 -23.96 -10.43
C SER A 294 -5.98 -22.52 -10.76
N GLY A 295 -7.26 -22.25 -10.86
CA GLY A 295 -7.71 -20.88 -10.96
C GLY A 295 -9.21 -20.76 -10.98
N ARG A 296 -9.62 -19.51 -11.11
CA ARG A 296 -11.00 -19.11 -11.20
C ARG A 296 -11.11 -18.06 -12.29
N ILE A 297 -12.12 -18.18 -13.12
CA ILE A 297 -12.47 -17.20 -14.14
C ILE A 297 -13.77 -16.54 -13.69
N ASP A 298 -13.74 -15.25 -13.41
CA ASP A 298 -14.90 -14.53 -12.83
C ASP A 298 -16.12 -14.60 -13.75
N ARG A 299 -15.89 -14.49 -15.06
CA ARG A 299 -16.97 -14.52 -16.05
C ARG A 299 -16.51 -15.07 -17.40
N ILE A 300 -17.36 -15.92 -17.98
CA ILE A 300 -17.18 -16.51 -19.31
C ILE A 300 -18.42 -16.16 -20.12
N ASP A 301 -18.21 -15.44 -21.23
CA ASP A 301 -19.26 -15.07 -22.18
C ASP A 301 -19.09 -15.79 -23.50
N HIS A 302 -20.21 -16.05 -24.17
CA HIS A 302 -20.26 -16.67 -25.49
C HIS A 302 -21.04 -15.79 -26.47
N HIS A 303 -20.54 -15.72 -27.71
CA HIS A 303 -21.21 -15.10 -28.85
C HIS A 303 -21.19 -16.08 -30.04
N PRO A 304 -22.35 -16.35 -30.68
CA PRO A 304 -22.44 -17.35 -31.76
C PRO A 304 -21.45 -17.15 -32.92
N GLU A 305 -21.15 -15.90 -33.27
CA GLU A 305 -20.23 -15.57 -34.39
C GLU A 305 -18.82 -15.17 -33.95
N HIS A 306 -18.62 -14.81 -32.67
CA HIS A 306 -17.37 -14.19 -32.21
C HIS A 306 -16.62 -15.07 -31.19
N GLY A 307 -17.20 -16.21 -30.80
CA GLY A 307 -16.58 -17.18 -29.91
C GLY A 307 -16.76 -16.80 -28.45
N TRP A 308 -15.66 -16.86 -27.68
CA TRP A 308 -15.67 -16.83 -26.23
C TRP A 308 -14.87 -15.65 -25.69
N ALA A 309 -15.36 -15.06 -24.60
CA ALA A 309 -14.67 -14.01 -23.88
C ALA A 309 -14.53 -14.40 -22.40
N LEU A 310 -13.29 -14.41 -21.92
CA LEU A 310 -12.94 -14.68 -20.52
C LEU A 310 -12.62 -13.35 -19.84
N PHE A 311 -13.31 -13.06 -18.75
CA PHE A 311 -13.20 -11.80 -18.04
C PHE A 311 -12.80 -11.99 -16.58
N ASP A 312 -12.00 -11.04 -16.11
CA ASP A 312 -11.78 -10.72 -14.70
C ASP A 312 -12.36 -9.31 -14.43
N TYR A 313 -13.01 -9.09 -13.30
CA TYR A 313 -13.55 -7.76 -12.97
C TYR A 313 -12.50 -6.89 -12.31
N LYS A 314 -12.25 -5.70 -12.85
CA LYS A 314 -11.29 -4.73 -12.28
C LYS A 314 -11.99 -3.45 -11.83
N THR A 315 -11.92 -3.18 -10.54
CA THR A 315 -12.49 -1.97 -9.90
C THR A 315 -11.44 -0.90 -9.57
N GLY A 316 -10.19 -1.07 -10.00
CA GLY A 316 -9.15 -0.09 -9.80
C GLY A 316 -9.45 1.24 -10.52
N ASP A 317 -9.09 2.36 -9.90
CA ASP A 317 -9.46 3.70 -10.38
C ASP A 317 -8.89 4.05 -11.77
N ALA A 318 -7.71 3.53 -12.12
CA ALA A 318 -6.99 3.87 -13.35
C ALA A 318 -7.52 3.13 -14.61
N GLY A 319 -8.25 2.02 -14.44
CA GLY A 319 -8.74 1.22 -15.58
C GLY A 319 -7.61 0.67 -16.47
N ASP A 320 -6.51 0.22 -15.88
CA ASP A 320 -5.34 -0.28 -16.62
C ASP A 320 -5.72 -1.40 -17.60
N SER A 321 -5.13 -1.36 -18.81
CA SER A 321 -5.35 -2.41 -19.80
C SER A 321 -4.72 -3.75 -19.34
N PRO A 322 -5.18 -4.89 -19.87
CA PRO A 322 -4.54 -6.18 -19.65
C PRO A 322 -3.04 -6.15 -19.91
N ASP A 323 -2.62 -5.53 -21.02
CA ASP A 323 -1.21 -5.45 -21.37
C ASP A 323 -0.39 -4.65 -20.35
N ALA A 324 -0.91 -3.50 -19.92
CA ALA A 324 -0.25 -2.66 -18.93
C ALA A 324 -0.17 -3.35 -17.56
N THR A 325 -1.09 -4.27 -17.24
CA THR A 325 -1.11 -5.02 -15.99
C THR A 325 -0.15 -6.22 -16.02
N HIS A 326 -0.14 -6.94 -17.13
CA HIS A 326 0.59 -8.21 -17.26
C HIS A 326 2.01 -8.08 -17.77
N ARG A 327 2.35 -7.00 -18.49
CA ARG A 327 3.68 -6.77 -19.05
C ARG A 327 4.22 -5.40 -18.70
N LYS A 328 5.46 -5.35 -18.21
CA LYS A 328 6.13 -4.11 -17.77
C LYS A 328 7.47 -3.91 -18.48
N GLY A 329 8.02 -2.70 -18.35
CA GLY A 329 9.28 -2.34 -18.96
C GLY A 329 9.21 -2.10 -20.46
N ARG A 330 10.35 -1.71 -21.03
CA ARG A 330 10.48 -1.42 -22.47
C ARG A 330 10.37 -2.69 -23.32
N ASP A 331 10.84 -3.80 -22.77
CA ASP A 331 10.91 -5.10 -23.44
C ASP A 331 9.65 -5.96 -23.20
N LYS A 332 8.61 -5.40 -22.55
CA LYS A 332 7.33 -6.06 -22.29
C LYS A 332 7.48 -7.41 -21.57
N GLU A 333 8.27 -7.42 -20.51
CA GLU A 333 8.48 -8.60 -19.67
C GLU A 333 7.20 -8.94 -18.90
N TRP A 334 6.87 -10.24 -18.84
CA TRP A 334 5.73 -10.75 -18.10
C TRP A 334 5.95 -10.59 -16.59
N VAL A 335 5.03 -9.89 -15.93
CA VAL A 335 5.01 -9.74 -14.46
C VAL A 335 3.81 -10.41 -13.80
N ASP A 336 2.81 -10.78 -14.60
CA ASP A 336 1.61 -11.48 -14.16
C ASP A 336 1.14 -12.39 -15.30
N LEU A 337 0.91 -13.66 -15.00
CA LEU A 337 0.52 -14.68 -15.97
C LEU A 337 -0.93 -15.14 -15.81
N GLN A 338 -1.74 -14.46 -14.99
CA GLN A 338 -3.11 -14.89 -14.69
C GLN A 338 -3.98 -15.04 -15.94
N LEU A 339 -4.21 -13.96 -16.70
CA LEU A 339 -5.00 -14.02 -17.93
C LEU A 339 -4.45 -15.00 -18.97
N PRO A 340 -3.15 -14.97 -19.36
CA PRO A 340 -2.68 -15.87 -20.40
C PRO A 340 -2.80 -17.35 -20.00
N LEU A 341 -2.78 -17.68 -18.71
CA LEU A 341 -2.98 -19.04 -18.23
C LEU A 341 -4.46 -19.48 -18.17
N TYR A 342 -5.44 -18.58 -18.24
CA TYR A 342 -6.86 -18.95 -18.25
C TYR A 342 -7.23 -19.89 -19.40
N ARG A 343 -6.53 -19.81 -20.55
CA ARG A 343 -6.74 -20.73 -21.68
C ARG A 343 -6.48 -22.19 -21.35
N HIS A 344 -5.56 -22.45 -20.42
CA HIS A 344 -5.27 -23.81 -19.97
C HIS A 344 -6.36 -24.32 -19.04
N LEU A 345 -7.02 -23.42 -18.30
CA LEU A 345 -8.08 -23.77 -17.35
C LEU A 345 -9.44 -23.98 -18.02
N LEU A 346 -9.71 -23.25 -19.12
CA LEU A 346 -11.04 -23.10 -19.71
C LEU A 346 -11.77 -24.43 -20.00
N GLY A 347 -11.05 -25.47 -20.42
CA GLY A 347 -11.65 -26.79 -20.69
C GLY A 347 -12.08 -27.57 -19.43
N GLU A 348 -11.54 -27.21 -18.26
CA GLU A 348 -11.72 -27.95 -17.02
C GLU A 348 -12.50 -27.19 -15.95
N VAL A 349 -12.64 -25.87 -16.07
CA VAL A 349 -13.42 -25.09 -15.11
C VAL A 349 -14.90 -25.52 -15.06
N ARG A 350 -15.49 -25.41 -13.88
CA ARG A 350 -16.90 -25.69 -13.60
C ARG A 350 -17.51 -24.53 -12.81
N ASP A 351 -18.77 -24.24 -13.09
CA ASP A 351 -19.55 -23.30 -12.27
C ASP A 351 -19.98 -23.92 -10.93
N ALA A 352 -20.69 -23.15 -10.10
CA ALA A 352 -21.20 -23.61 -8.81
C ALA A 352 -22.15 -24.82 -8.89
N SER A 353 -22.78 -25.07 -10.04
CA SER A 353 -23.65 -26.23 -10.29
C SER A 353 -22.86 -27.48 -10.72
N GLY A 354 -21.55 -27.36 -10.95
CA GLY A 354 -20.71 -28.40 -11.53
C GLY A 354 -20.81 -28.48 -13.05
N SER A 355 -21.46 -27.52 -13.70
CA SER A 355 -21.59 -27.48 -15.16
C SER A 355 -20.33 -26.90 -15.80
N ALA A 356 -19.94 -27.44 -16.95
CA ALA A 356 -18.86 -26.90 -17.76
C ALA A 356 -19.43 -25.85 -18.72
N PRO A 357 -19.08 -24.55 -18.56
CA PRO A 357 -19.60 -23.50 -19.43
C PRO A 357 -18.99 -23.58 -20.85
N PHE A 358 -17.82 -24.20 -20.97
CA PHE A 358 -17.09 -24.43 -22.21
C PHE A 358 -16.67 -25.91 -22.28
N ARG A 359 -16.77 -26.51 -23.46
CA ARG A 359 -16.23 -27.84 -23.75
C ARG A 359 -15.17 -27.77 -24.84
N PRO A 360 -14.05 -28.52 -24.69
CA PRO A 360 -13.09 -28.67 -25.78
C PRO A 360 -13.77 -29.13 -27.06
N GLY A 361 -13.68 -28.31 -28.11
CA GLY A 361 -14.35 -28.56 -29.40
C GLY A 361 -15.56 -27.67 -29.69
N ASP A 362 -16.01 -26.84 -28.75
CA ASP A 362 -17.10 -25.86 -28.96
C ASP A 362 -16.77 -24.78 -30.02
N GLY A 363 -15.52 -24.74 -30.52
CA GLY A 363 -15.09 -23.88 -31.61
C GLY A 363 -15.08 -22.38 -31.24
N GLY A 364 -14.66 -21.56 -32.19
CA GLY A 364 -14.60 -20.09 -32.05
C GLY A 364 -13.30 -19.57 -31.42
N ALA A 365 -13.04 -18.28 -31.63
CA ALA A 365 -11.90 -17.60 -31.04
C ALA A 365 -12.12 -17.40 -29.53
N VAL A 366 -11.07 -17.57 -28.73
CA VAL A 366 -11.08 -17.29 -27.28
C VAL A 366 -10.33 -15.99 -27.04
N ARG A 367 -11.02 -15.00 -26.47
CA ARG A 367 -10.43 -13.71 -26.08
C ARG A 367 -10.45 -13.62 -24.56
N MET A 368 -9.49 -12.88 -24.01
CA MET A 368 -9.39 -12.66 -22.58
C MET A 368 -9.12 -11.19 -22.28
N GLY A 369 -9.61 -10.74 -21.14
CA GLY A 369 -9.47 -9.34 -20.76
C GLY A 369 -10.16 -9.03 -19.44
N TYR A 370 -10.46 -7.75 -19.26
CA TYR A 370 -11.13 -7.25 -18.09
C TYR A 370 -12.48 -6.67 -18.45
N ILE A 371 -13.41 -6.73 -17.49
CA ILE A 371 -14.50 -5.75 -17.42
C ILE A 371 -14.04 -4.69 -16.44
N LEU A 372 -13.79 -3.49 -16.95
CA LEU A 372 -13.31 -2.36 -16.16
C LEU A 372 -14.49 -1.63 -15.52
N LEU A 373 -14.39 -1.38 -14.22
CA LEU A 373 -15.30 -0.53 -13.44
C LEU A 373 -14.48 0.58 -12.74
N PRO A 374 -13.83 1.49 -13.49
CA PRO A 374 -13.00 2.53 -12.91
C PRO A 374 -13.84 3.62 -12.24
N ARG A 375 -13.18 4.59 -11.61
CA ARG A 375 -13.85 5.75 -10.99
C ARG A 375 -14.59 6.61 -12.02
N ASP A 376 -14.01 6.74 -13.21
CA ASP A 376 -14.64 7.43 -14.32
C ASP A 376 -15.65 6.50 -15.02
N SER A 377 -16.93 6.77 -14.82
CA SER A 377 -18.02 5.93 -15.32
C SER A 377 -18.11 5.85 -16.85
N GLU A 378 -17.48 6.77 -17.59
CA GLU A 378 -17.47 6.73 -19.06
C GLU A 378 -16.58 5.61 -19.61
N ASN A 379 -15.60 5.16 -18.83
CA ASN A 379 -14.63 4.13 -19.22
C ASN A 379 -15.02 2.72 -18.75
N VAL A 380 -16.28 2.53 -18.35
CA VAL A 380 -16.78 1.20 -17.98
C VAL A 380 -17.00 0.35 -19.21
N GLY A 381 -16.40 -0.83 -19.25
CA GLY A 381 -16.61 -1.79 -20.33
C GLY A 381 -15.52 -2.85 -20.47
N ALA A 382 -15.62 -3.64 -21.54
CA ALA A 382 -14.63 -4.66 -21.86
C ALA A 382 -13.32 -4.05 -22.38
N SER A 383 -12.21 -4.52 -21.82
CA SER A 383 -10.84 -4.22 -22.26
C SER A 383 -10.12 -5.54 -22.53
N PHE A 384 -9.93 -5.86 -23.81
CA PHE A 384 -9.32 -7.13 -24.22
C PHE A 384 -7.79 -7.03 -24.29
N ALA A 385 -7.13 -8.14 -24.01
CA ALA A 385 -5.73 -8.31 -24.37
C ALA A 385 -5.59 -8.47 -25.89
N ASP A 386 -4.56 -7.83 -26.45
CA ASP A 386 -4.20 -7.92 -27.88
C ASP A 386 -2.83 -8.61 -28.01
N TRP A 387 -2.74 -9.83 -27.46
CA TRP A 387 -1.53 -10.65 -27.50
C TRP A 387 -1.60 -11.62 -28.67
N SER A 388 -0.53 -11.66 -29.45
CA SER A 388 -0.31 -12.63 -30.51
C SER A 388 -0.06 -14.04 -29.96
N ASP A 389 -0.25 -15.06 -30.79
CA ASP A 389 0.04 -16.45 -30.42
C ASP A 389 1.50 -16.64 -29.96
N GLY A 390 2.44 -15.91 -30.58
CA GLY A 390 3.84 -15.92 -30.17
C GLY A 390 4.06 -15.32 -28.78
N GLU A 391 3.41 -14.20 -28.45
CA GLU A 391 3.47 -13.63 -27.09
C GLU A 391 2.84 -14.59 -26.07
N MET A 392 1.73 -15.24 -26.43
CA MET A 392 1.09 -16.26 -25.59
C MET A 392 1.98 -17.48 -25.36
N GLU A 393 2.81 -17.87 -26.33
CA GLU A 393 3.81 -18.93 -26.18
C GLU A 393 4.97 -18.49 -25.26
N THR A 394 5.39 -17.23 -25.33
CA THR A 394 6.38 -16.69 -24.36
C THR A 394 5.83 -16.68 -22.93
N ALA A 395 4.53 -16.40 -22.75
CA ALA A 395 3.88 -16.46 -21.43
C ALA A 395 3.89 -17.90 -20.88
N ASP A 396 3.64 -18.90 -21.73
CA ASP A 396 3.74 -20.31 -21.34
C ASP A 396 5.15 -20.69 -20.94
N GLU A 397 6.16 -20.25 -21.71
CA GLU A 397 7.54 -20.56 -21.36
C GLU A 397 7.95 -19.89 -20.05
N HIS A 398 7.51 -18.65 -19.81
CA HIS A 398 7.74 -17.98 -18.53
C HIS A 398 7.04 -18.70 -17.36
N ALA A 399 5.83 -19.22 -17.58
CA ALA A 399 5.17 -20.08 -16.60
C ALA A 399 5.99 -21.36 -16.32
N ARG A 400 6.57 -21.99 -17.34
CA ARG A 400 7.45 -23.15 -17.17
C ARG A 400 8.73 -22.79 -16.42
N GLU A 401 9.32 -21.64 -16.67
CA GLU A 401 10.48 -21.12 -15.92
C GLU A 401 10.16 -20.96 -14.43
N VAL A 402 9.02 -20.35 -14.10
CA VAL A 402 8.53 -20.24 -12.71
C VAL A 402 8.35 -21.62 -12.07
N VAL A 403 7.79 -22.59 -12.80
CA VAL A 403 7.67 -23.98 -12.29
C VAL A 403 9.04 -24.62 -12.06
N ARG A 404 10.03 -24.40 -12.94
CA ARG A 404 11.40 -24.89 -12.73
C ARG A 404 12.02 -24.27 -11.49
N GLU A 405 11.79 -22.98 -11.22
CA GLU A 405 12.24 -22.32 -10.00
C GLU A 405 11.62 -22.93 -8.74
N LEU A 406 10.30 -23.16 -8.76
CA LEU A 406 9.61 -23.82 -7.66
C LEU A 406 10.12 -25.24 -7.40
N ARG A 407 10.47 -25.97 -8.46
CA ARG A 407 11.06 -27.32 -8.37
C ARG A 407 12.47 -27.33 -7.78
N ARG A 408 13.26 -26.27 -8.02
CA ARG A 408 14.58 -26.11 -7.33
C ARG A 408 14.40 -26.03 -5.82
N ASN A 409 13.23 -25.58 -5.35
CA ASN A 409 12.81 -25.58 -3.95
C ASN A 409 13.78 -24.79 -3.02
N VAL A 410 14.40 -23.75 -3.57
CA VAL A 410 15.33 -22.88 -2.84
C VAL A 410 14.94 -21.44 -3.15
N PHE A 411 14.55 -20.70 -2.12
CA PHE A 411 14.10 -19.31 -2.20
C PHE A 411 15.11 -18.45 -1.47
N ASN A 412 15.91 -17.70 -2.21
CA ASN A 412 16.95 -16.84 -1.63
C ASN A 412 16.43 -15.42 -1.49
N TYR A 413 16.71 -14.81 -0.35
CA TYR A 413 16.46 -13.40 -0.10
C TYR A 413 17.24 -12.54 -1.10
N ASN A 414 16.58 -11.54 -1.69
CA ASN A 414 17.20 -10.56 -2.55
C ASN A 414 16.86 -9.14 -2.10
N ALA A 415 17.85 -8.42 -1.58
CA ALA A 415 17.68 -7.06 -1.07
C ALA A 415 17.24 -6.05 -2.14
N THR A 416 17.52 -6.29 -3.42
CA THR A 416 17.21 -5.34 -4.49
C THR A 416 15.73 -5.35 -4.91
N LEU A 417 14.99 -6.42 -4.60
CA LEU A 417 13.56 -6.55 -4.91
C LEU A 417 12.68 -5.84 -3.87
N ILE A 418 13.26 -5.48 -2.72
CA ILE A 418 12.55 -4.89 -1.60
C ILE A 418 12.65 -3.38 -1.72
N SER A 419 11.68 -2.77 -2.39
CA SER A 419 11.55 -1.31 -2.37
C SER A 419 10.97 -0.87 -1.01
N PRO A 420 11.45 0.25 -0.42
CA PRO A 420 10.84 0.84 0.77
C PRO A 420 9.35 1.19 0.58
N TRP A 421 8.84 1.18 -0.65
CA TRP A 421 7.44 1.37 -1.01
C TRP A 421 6.70 0.09 -1.39
N SER A 422 7.40 -1.03 -1.69
CA SER A 422 6.80 -2.30 -2.14
C SER A 422 6.83 -3.44 -1.12
N ALA A 423 7.65 -3.31 -0.07
CA ALA A 423 7.84 -4.34 0.94
C ALA A 423 6.59 -4.62 1.80
N GLY A 424 5.58 -3.74 1.69
CA GLY A 424 4.33 -3.85 2.41
C GLY A 424 4.57 -4.15 3.91
N PRO A 425 3.77 -5.03 4.51
CA PRO A 425 3.89 -5.37 5.93
C PRO A 425 5.18 -6.12 6.33
N LEU A 426 5.92 -6.67 5.36
CA LEU A 426 7.20 -7.35 5.61
C LEU A 426 8.39 -6.38 5.70
N ALA A 427 8.21 -5.11 5.30
CA ALA A 427 9.17 -4.05 5.57
C ALA A 427 9.58 -4.02 7.05
N ALA A 428 8.59 -4.13 7.95
CA ALA A 428 8.80 -4.12 9.39
C ALA A 428 9.60 -5.34 9.88
N LEU A 429 9.34 -6.52 9.33
CA LEU A 429 10.10 -7.75 9.64
C LEU A 429 11.54 -7.68 9.13
N LEU A 430 11.81 -6.88 8.10
CA LEU A 430 13.13 -6.66 7.54
C LEU A 430 13.83 -5.42 8.12
N GLY A 431 13.20 -4.74 9.09
CA GLY A 431 13.75 -3.56 9.75
C GLY A 431 13.70 -2.28 8.91
N LEU A 432 13.07 -2.31 7.74
CA LEU A 432 12.88 -1.12 6.89
C LEU A 432 11.87 -0.18 7.56
N GLY A 433 12.27 1.09 7.72
CA GLY A 433 11.49 2.11 8.44
C GLY A 433 11.74 2.18 9.96
N TYR A 434 12.23 1.10 10.59
CA TYR A 434 12.64 1.09 12.00
C TYR A 434 14.16 1.25 12.18
N LEU A 435 14.96 0.85 11.19
CA LEU A 435 16.43 0.81 11.24
C LEU A 435 17.12 1.72 10.21
N GLU A 436 16.51 2.80 9.74
CA GLU A 436 17.26 3.84 8.99
C GLU A 436 18.35 4.46 9.88
N GLY A 437 19.53 3.85 9.81
CA GLY A 437 20.69 4.13 10.63
C GLY A 437 21.83 3.14 10.44
N ALA A 438 21.82 2.34 9.36
CA ALA A 438 22.99 1.62 8.88
C ALA A 438 23.36 2.21 7.52
N SER A 439 24.46 2.95 7.52
CA SER A 439 25.13 3.50 6.35
C SER A 439 25.45 2.42 5.32
N ASP A 440 25.19 2.75 4.06
CA ASP A 440 25.96 2.23 2.91
C ASP A 440 27.44 2.48 3.17
N GLU A 441 28.17 1.46 3.60
CA GLU A 441 29.61 1.36 3.42
C GLU A 441 29.91 -0.06 2.95
N GLY A 442 30.23 -0.18 1.65
CA GLY A 442 30.61 -1.46 1.05
C GLY A 442 30.73 -1.43 -0.46
N GLY A 443 31.19 -0.31 -1.03
CA GLY A 443 31.71 -0.25 -2.38
C GLY A 443 33.22 -0.08 -2.34
N GLU A 444 33.95 -1.20 -2.40
CA GLU A 444 35.25 -1.37 -3.04
C GLU A 444 35.47 -2.84 -3.37
#